data_AF-A0A525IIR0-F1
#
_entry.id   AF-A0A525IIR0-F1
#
_cell.length_a   1.000
_cell.length_b   1.000
_cell.length_c   1.000
_cell.angle_alpha   90.00
_cell.angle_beta   90.00
_cell.angle_gamma   90.00
#
_symmetry.space_group_name_H-M   'P 1'
#
loop_
_entity.id
_entity.type
_entity.pdbx_description
1 polymer ?
#
loop_
_entity_poly.entity_id
_entity_poly.type
_entity_poly.pdbx_seq_one_letter_code
_entity_poly.pdbx_strand_id
1 'polypeptide(L)'
;MQYLKVCALVIASAILAAGFGPARAEKEGSRGSVYDRICSASTEHGHHHKMAKRLAEYLNLTDAQKAAYKEFVDTRTKAVDDMKTNLCATKPDLSTFESRLTFHEKMLEARVAALKEENPKLLAFYKSLDADQKEKFDQFRSRRDRDRE
;
A
#
# COMPACT_ATOMS: atom_id res chain seq x y z
N MET A 1 47.78 -29.50 -32.41
CA MET A 1 48.27 -29.35 -31.02
C MET A 1 49.44 -28.39 -31.02
N GLN A 2 49.60 -27.63 -29.93
CA GLN A 2 50.70 -26.70 -29.58
C GLN A 2 50.55 -25.21 -29.94
N TYR A 3 49.75 -24.54 -29.09
CA TYR A 3 50.11 -23.36 -28.29
C TYR A 3 51.21 -22.43 -28.82
N LEU A 4 50.80 -21.28 -29.36
CA LEU A 4 51.64 -20.08 -29.41
C LEU A 4 51.12 -19.06 -28.42
N LYS A 5 52.00 -18.80 -27.47
CA LYS A 5 51.87 -18.06 -26.22
C LYS A 5 51.54 -16.59 -26.48
N VAL A 6 50.45 -16.14 -25.88
CA VAL A 6 50.12 -14.72 -25.69
C VAL A 6 50.97 -14.21 -24.53
N CYS A 7 51.94 -13.35 -24.82
CA CYS A 7 52.58 -12.46 -23.83
C CYS A 7 53.37 -11.37 -24.57
N ALA A 8 52.76 -10.20 -24.74
CA ALA A 8 53.51 -8.95 -24.80
C ALA A 8 52.60 -7.81 -24.32
N LEU A 9 53.09 -7.17 -23.27
CA LEU A 9 52.46 -6.12 -22.47
C LEU A 9 52.65 -4.74 -23.12
N VAL A 10 51.78 -3.81 -22.71
CA VAL A 10 52.08 -2.40 -22.37
C VAL A 10 51.84 -1.27 -23.40
N ILE A 11 50.77 -0.51 -23.10
CA ILE A 11 50.60 0.96 -22.99
C ILE A 11 50.59 1.84 -24.26
N ALA A 12 49.42 2.46 -24.50
CA ALA A 12 49.25 3.89 -24.85
C ALA A 12 47.80 4.31 -24.47
N SER A 13 47.57 4.92 -23.31
CA SER A 13 47.60 6.37 -23.03
C SER A 13 46.34 7.14 -23.47
N ALA A 14 45.54 7.48 -22.45
CA ALA A 14 44.71 8.68 -22.25
C ALA A 14 44.09 9.38 -23.47
N ILE A 15 42.77 9.22 -23.62
CA ILE A 15 41.93 10.26 -24.26
C ILE A 15 41.21 11.04 -23.16
N LEU A 16 41.33 12.36 -23.30
CA LEU A 16 41.05 13.42 -22.34
C LEU A 16 39.67 13.36 -21.68
N ALA A 17 39.70 13.60 -20.37
CA ALA A 17 38.57 14.07 -19.58
C ALA A 17 38.16 15.49 -20.00
N ALA A 18 37.01 15.62 -20.65
CA ALA A 18 36.21 16.85 -20.70
C ALA A 18 34.76 16.44 -21.01
N GLY A 19 34.03 16.01 -19.98
CA GLY A 19 32.65 15.55 -20.11
C GLY A 19 32.08 14.92 -18.84
N PHE A 20 32.94 14.47 -17.93
CA PHE A 20 32.55 14.09 -16.57
C PHE A 20 32.37 15.35 -15.71
N GLY A 21 31.30 16.10 -15.98
CA GLY A 21 30.58 16.66 -14.84
C GLY A 21 30.22 15.49 -13.92
N PRO A 22 30.20 15.65 -12.59
CA PRO A 22 29.67 14.59 -11.76
C PRO A 22 28.32 14.25 -12.37
N ALA A 23 28.14 12.99 -12.76
CA ALA A 23 26.81 12.47 -12.97
C ALA A 23 26.08 12.94 -11.72
N ARG A 24 25.14 13.90 -11.89
CA ARG A 24 24.16 14.16 -10.87
C ARG A 24 23.64 12.76 -10.61
N ALA A 25 24.02 12.18 -9.47
CA ALA A 25 23.32 11.04 -8.93
C ALA A 25 21.89 11.49 -9.04
N GLU A 26 21.17 10.90 -10.01
CA GLU A 26 19.77 11.17 -10.16
C GLU A 26 19.25 11.01 -8.75
N LYS A 27 18.52 12.03 -8.30
CA LYS A 27 17.54 11.80 -7.26
C LYS A 27 16.59 10.76 -7.85
N GLU A 28 16.99 9.50 -7.84
CA GLU A 28 16.07 8.40 -7.64
C GLU A 28 15.43 8.76 -6.31
N GLY A 29 14.32 9.47 -6.38
CA GLY A 29 13.26 9.33 -5.41
C GLY A 29 12.91 7.86 -5.45
N SER A 30 13.71 7.04 -4.77
CA SER A 30 13.46 5.64 -4.52
C SER A 30 12.06 5.63 -3.96
N ARG A 31 11.11 5.13 -4.76
CA ARG A 31 9.84 4.69 -4.22
C ARG A 31 10.28 3.63 -3.22
N GLY A 32 10.34 3.99 -1.94
CA GLY A 32 10.91 3.16 -0.89
C GLY A 32 10.40 1.71 -0.96
N SER A 33 11.13 0.78 -0.35
CA SER A 33 10.79 -0.63 -0.41
C SER A 33 9.32 -0.86 -0.04
N VAL A 34 8.71 -1.95 -0.52
CA VAL A 34 7.31 -2.28 -0.19
C VAL A 34 7.10 -2.27 1.33
N TYR A 35 8.10 -2.74 2.08
CA TYR A 35 8.15 -2.61 3.53
C TYR A 35 8.06 -1.16 4.00
N ASP A 36 8.94 -0.26 3.51
CA ASP A 36 8.95 1.14 3.95
C ASP A 36 7.63 1.85 3.62
N ARG A 37 6.96 1.50 2.51
CA ARG A 37 5.64 2.05 2.15
C ARG A 37 4.52 1.62 3.10
N ILE A 38 4.58 0.39 3.61
CA ILE A 38 3.55 -0.17 4.50
C ILE A 38 3.81 0.25 5.95
N CYS A 39 5.08 0.24 6.34
CA CYS A 39 5.54 0.42 7.72
C CYS A 39 5.96 1.85 8.06
N SER A 40 5.96 2.77 7.09
CA SER A 40 6.11 4.20 7.39
C SER A 40 5.00 4.66 8.33
N ALA A 41 5.33 5.57 9.25
CA ALA A 41 4.39 6.13 10.21
C ALA A 41 3.06 6.52 9.56
N SER A 42 1.97 5.98 10.10
CA SER A 42 0.61 6.36 9.70
C SER A 42 0.42 7.86 9.97
N THR A 43 0.02 8.64 8.97
CA THR A 43 -0.44 10.01 9.21
C THR A 43 -1.66 9.95 10.13
N GLU A 44 -1.64 10.66 11.27
CA GLU A 44 -2.62 10.54 12.37
C GLU A 44 -4.09 10.69 11.99
N HIS A 45 -4.43 11.17 10.79
CA HIS A 45 -5.78 11.14 10.26
C HIS A 45 -5.76 10.76 8.78
N GLY A 46 -5.43 9.49 8.50
CA GLY A 46 -5.41 8.96 7.15
C GLY A 46 -6.71 9.26 6.39
N HIS A 47 -6.61 9.38 5.05
CA HIS A 47 -7.73 9.69 4.15
C HIS A 47 -9.03 8.91 4.46
N HIS A 48 -8.92 7.71 5.01
CA HIS A 48 -10.02 6.86 5.42
C HIS A 48 -10.98 7.49 6.45
N HIS A 49 -10.48 8.23 7.44
CA HIS A 49 -11.35 8.84 8.46
C HIS A 49 -12.20 9.98 7.88
N LYS A 50 -11.60 10.80 7.00
CA LYS A 50 -12.31 11.86 6.27
C LYS A 50 -13.39 11.31 5.35
N MET A 51 -13.11 10.20 4.67
CA MET A 51 -14.11 9.52 3.84
C MET A 51 -15.23 8.91 4.68
N ALA A 52 -14.92 8.45 5.89
CA ALA A 52 -15.93 7.87 6.76
C ALA A 52 -17.02 8.89 7.11
N LYS A 53 -16.63 10.08 7.56
CA LYS A 53 -17.56 11.16 7.89
C LYS A 53 -18.43 11.57 6.68
N ARG A 54 -17.82 11.71 5.50
CA ARG A 54 -18.53 12.09 4.26
C ARG A 54 -19.60 11.08 3.85
N LEU A 55 -19.32 9.78 4.00
CA LEU A 55 -20.32 8.75 3.64
C LEU A 55 -21.53 8.80 4.58
N ALA A 56 -21.31 9.01 5.88
CA ALA A 56 -22.39 9.13 6.85
C ALA A 56 -23.30 10.34 6.56
N GLU A 57 -22.71 11.47 6.17
CA GLU A 57 -23.44 12.67 5.74
C GLU A 57 -24.20 12.42 4.43
N TYR A 58 -23.55 11.81 3.43
CA TYR A 58 -24.14 11.52 2.11
C TYR A 58 -25.37 10.60 2.18
N LEU A 59 -25.34 9.62 3.09
CA LEU A 59 -26.43 8.65 3.26
C LEU A 59 -27.53 9.14 4.21
N ASN A 60 -27.36 10.30 4.86
CA ASN A 60 -28.27 10.80 5.89
C ASN A 60 -28.61 9.72 6.93
N LEU A 61 -27.57 9.13 7.54
CA LEU A 61 -27.73 7.98 8.43
C LEU A 61 -28.54 8.34 9.69
N THR A 62 -29.39 7.41 10.13
CA THR A 62 -29.98 7.44 11.47
C THR A 62 -28.91 7.20 12.54
N ASP A 63 -29.22 7.48 13.81
CA ASP A 63 -28.23 7.29 14.88
C ASP A 63 -27.84 5.82 15.07
N ALA A 64 -28.78 4.89 14.89
CA ALA A 64 -28.49 3.45 14.89
C ALA A 64 -27.54 3.06 13.72
N GLN A 65 -27.76 3.61 12.53
CA GLN A 65 -26.90 3.37 11.38
C GLN A 65 -25.51 4.00 11.55
N LYS A 66 -25.42 5.19 12.15
CA LYS A 66 -24.13 5.82 12.50
C LYS A 66 -23.36 4.96 13.49
N ALA A 67 -24.03 4.36 14.48
CA ALA A 67 -23.39 3.46 15.43
C ALA A 67 -22.84 2.20 14.74
N ALA A 68 -23.65 1.53 13.91
CA ALA A 68 -23.22 0.37 13.12
C ALA A 68 -22.06 0.71 12.17
N TYR A 69 -22.10 1.90 11.56
CA TYR A 69 -21.02 2.39 10.70
C TYR A 69 -19.72 2.66 11.47
N LYS A 70 -19.83 3.30 12.64
CA LYS A 70 -18.69 3.55 13.53
C LYS A 70 -18.03 2.24 13.95
N GLU A 71 -18.82 1.23 14.30
CA GLU A 71 -18.31 -0.09 14.67
C GLU A 71 -17.51 -0.74 13.52
N PHE A 72 -17.99 -0.62 12.27
CA PHE A 72 -17.22 -1.04 11.09
C PHE A 72 -15.90 -0.25 10.95
N VAL A 73 -15.95 1.09 11.07
CA VAL A 73 -14.76 1.94 10.93
C VAL A 73 -13.71 1.64 12.00
N ASP A 74 -14.14 1.45 13.24
CA ASP A 74 -13.26 1.11 14.36
C ASP A 74 -12.63 -0.27 14.16
N THR A 75 -13.43 -1.26 13.77
CA THR A 75 -12.96 -2.63 13.48
C THR A 75 -11.94 -2.62 12.34
N ARG A 76 -12.22 -1.90 11.24
CA ARG A 76 -11.29 -1.75 10.13
C ARG A 76 -9.98 -1.07 10.55
N THR A 77 -10.08 0.00 11.34
CA THR A 77 -8.91 0.76 11.82
C THR A 77 -8.03 -0.16 12.65
N LYS A 78 -8.62 -0.83 13.65
CA LYS A 78 -7.93 -1.81 14.48
C LYS A 78 -7.29 -2.93 13.64
N ALA A 79 -8.04 -3.57 12.75
CA ALA A 79 -7.55 -4.67 11.94
C ALA A 79 -6.36 -4.27 11.04
N VAL A 80 -6.39 -3.06 10.47
CA VAL A 80 -5.28 -2.52 9.67
C VAL A 80 -4.07 -2.17 10.54
N ASP A 81 -4.29 -1.63 11.74
CA ASP A 81 -3.21 -1.31 12.67
C ASP A 81 -2.56 -2.58 13.25
N ASP A 82 -3.34 -3.61 13.57
CA ASP A 82 -2.85 -4.92 13.99
C ASP A 82 -2.07 -5.60 12.86
N MET A 83 -2.59 -5.55 11.61
CA MET A 83 -1.88 -6.01 10.42
C MET A 83 -0.53 -5.33 10.24
N LYS A 84 -0.47 -3.99 10.37
CA LYS A 84 0.78 -3.23 10.30
C LYS A 84 1.73 -3.59 11.43
N THR A 85 1.23 -3.65 12.67
CA THR A 85 2.03 -4.02 13.84
C THR A 85 2.72 -5.37 13.62
N ASN A 86 1.98 -6.36 13.11
CA ASN A 86 2.51 -7.69 12.85
C ASN A 86 3.51 -7.71 11.68
N LEU A 87 3.20 -7.05 10.55
CA LEU A 87 4.08 -7.02 9.38
C LEU A 87 5.36 -6.21 9.61
N CYS A 88 5.31 -5.20 10.47
CA CYS A 88 6.39 -4.23 10.70
C CYS A 88 7.18 -4.50 11.99
N ALA A 89 6.83 -5.55 12.74
CA ALA A 89 7.53 -5.93 13.97
C ALA A 89 9.02 -6.26 13.74
N THR A 90 9.36 -6.77 12.55
CA THR A 90 10.75 -7.08 12.17
C THR A 90 10.96 -6.71 10.71
N LYS A 91 12.00 -5.91 10.43
CA LYS A 91 12.35 -5.53 9.07
C LYS A 91 12.96 -6.74 8.34
N PRO A 92 12.31 -7.28 7.29
CA PRO A 92 12.85 -8.41 6.53
C PRO A 92 13.98 -7.96 5.62
N ASP A 93 14.90 -8.88 5.29
CA ASP A 93 15.81 -8.68 4.17
C ASP A 93 15.08 -8.92 2.84
N LEU A 94 15.00 -7.88 2.00
CA LEU A 94 14.31 -7.91 0.70
C LEU A 94 15.29 -7.91 -0.48
N SER A 95 16.56 -8.27 -0.25
CA SER A 95 17.63 -8.33 -1.25
C SER A 95 17.35 -9.36 -2.36
N THR A 96 16.70 -10.48 -2.04
CA THR A 96 16.44 -11.58 -2.98
C THR A 96 15.00 -11.59 -3.53
N PHE A 97 14.80 -12.22 -4.69
CA PHE A 97 13.45 -12.38 -5.25
C PHE A 97 12.55 -13.25 -4.35
N GLU A 98 13.10 -14.35 -3.82
CA GLU A 98 12.38 -15.26 -2.92
C GLU A 98 11.93 -14.54 -1.64
N SER A 99 12.84 -13.80 -0.99
CA SER A 99 12.48 -13.08 0.24
C SER A 99 11.44 -11.98 0.01
N ARG A 100 11.46 -11.32 -1.16
CA ARG A 100 10.38 -10.40 -1.58
C ARG A 100 9.05 -11.13 -1.75
N LEU A 101 9.04 -12.30 -2.39
CA LEU A 101 7.82 -13.07 -2.61
C LEU A 101 7.21 -13.53 -1.27
N THR A 102 8.01 -14.06 -0.35
CA THR A 102 7.55 -14.45 0.99
C THR A 102 6.99 -13.27 1.77
N PHE A 103 7.60 -12.08 1.67
CA PHE A 103 7.04 -10.89 2.32
C PHE A 103 5.69 -10.48 1.72
N HIS A 104 5.55 -10.56 0.39
CA HIS A 104 4.28 -10.28 -0.29
C HIS A 104 3.18 -11.27 0.10
N GLU A 105 3.50 -12.56 0.21
CA GLU A 105 2.56 -13.58 0.68
C GLU A 105 2.04 -13.26 2.08
N LYS A 106 2.94 -13.00 3.05
CA LYS A 106 2.56 -12.61 4.42
C LYS A 106 1.70 -11.34 4.45
N MET A 107 2.00 -10.37 3.60
CA MET A 107 1.21 -9.14 3.49
C MET A 107 -0.22 -9.42 3.01
N LEU A 108 -0.38 -10.31 2.01
CA LEU A 108 -1.69 -10.71 1.52
C LEU A 108 -2.47 -11.51 2.58
N GLU A 109 -1.83 -12.45 3.26
CA GLU A 109 -2.44 -13.21 4.36
C GLU A 109 -2.96 -12.29 5.47
N ALA A 110 -2.15 -11.32 5.87
CA ALA A 110 -2.51 -10.35 6.91
C ALA A 110 -3.67 -9.44 6.44
N ARG A 111 -3.72 -9.05 5.16
CA ARG A 111 -4.85 -8.30 4.62
C ARG A 111 -6.12 -9.15 4.56
N VAL A 112 -6.02 -10.43 4.22
CA VAL A 112 -7.15 -11.37 4.23
C VAL A 112 -7.69 -11.54 5.66
N ALA A 113 -6.81 -11.63 6.67
CA ALA A 113 -7.22 -11.66 8.07
C ALA A 113 -7.99 -10.40 8.46
N ALA A 114 -7.48 -9.21 8.13
CA ALA A 114 -8.17 -7.95 8.38
C ALA A 114 -9.54 -7.87 7.66
N LEU A 115 -9.64 -8.39 6.44
CA LEU A 115 -10.91 -8.46 5.69
C LEU A 115 -11.94 -9.36 6.39
N LYS A 116 -11.51 -10.49 6.96
CA LYS A 116 -12.39 -11.39 7.71
C LYS A 116 -13.01 -10.72 8.93
N GLU A 117 -12.30 -9.77 9.54
CA GLU A 117 -12.80 -8.99 10.68
C GLU A 117 -13.72 -7.83 10.24
N GLU A 118 -13.34 -7.08 9.20
CA GLU A 118 -14.08 -5.88 8.79
C GLU A 118 -15.37 -6.20 8.00
N ASN A 119 -15.37 -7.27 7.20
CA ASN A 119 -16.48 -7.59 6.29
C ASN A 119 -17.82 -7.87 7.01
N PRO A 120 -17.87 -8.65 8.11
CA PRO A 120 -19.11 -8.86 8.84
C PRO A 120 -19.72 -7.55 9.37
N LYS A 121 -18.88 -6.63 9.85
CA LYS A 121 -19.33 -5.31 10.35
C LYS A 121 -19.82 -4.42 9.22
N LEU A 122 -19.12 -4.42 8.09
CA LEU A 122 -19.56 -3.71 6.89
C LEU A 122 -20.91 -4.23 6.40
N LEU A 123 -21.09 -5.55 6.37
CA LEU A 123 -22.33 -6.17 5.94
C LEU A 123 -23.48 -5.88 6.92
N ALA A 124 -23.21 -5.86 8.23
CA ALA A 124 -24.19 -5.46 9.24
C ALA A 124 -24.64 -4.01 9.05
N PHE A 125 -23.68 -3.09 8.82
CA PHE A 125 -23.99 -1.70 8.46
C PHE A 125 -24.82 -1.62 7.18
N TYR A 126 -24.41 -2.29 6.09
CA TYR A 126 -25.17 -2.27 4.84
C TYR A 126 -26.60 -2.79 5.01
N LYS A 127 -26.78 -3.87 5.78
CA LYS A 127 -28.11 -4.44 6.05
C LYS A 127 -29.02 -3.50 6.84
N SER A 128 -28.46 -2.61 7.67
CA SER A 128 -29.24 -1.64 8.46
C SER A 128 -29.73 -0.43 7.66
N LEU A 129 -29.22 -0.24 6.43
CA LEU A 129 -29.66 0.81 5.52
C LEU A 129 -31.06 0.52 4.94
N ASP A 130 -31.82 1.56 4.67
CA ASP A 130 -33.05 1.45 3.87
C ASP A 130 -32.75 1.31 2.35
N ALA A 131 -33.79 1.20 1.52
CA ALA A 131 -33.63 0.99 0.09
C ALA A 131 -32.92 2.17 -0.61
N ASP A 132 -33.34 3.40 -0.31
CA ASP A 132 -32.77 4.62 -0.91
C ASP A 132 -31.30 4.81 -0.51
N GLN A 133 -30.97 4.52 0.76
CA GLN A 133 -29.61 4.54 1.27
C GLN A 133 -28.72 3.48 0.63
N LYS A 134 -29.23 2.26 0.42
CA LYS A 134 -28.50 1.20 -0.29
C LYS A 134 -28.20 1.61 -1.73
N GLU A 135 -29.19 2.15 -2.44
CA GLU A 135 -28.99 2.65 -3.79
C GLU A 135 -27.89 3.72 -3.86
N LYS A 136 -27.93 4.71 -2.94
CA LYS A 136 -26.88 5.73 -2.83
C LYS A 136 -25.51 5.12 -2.52
N PHE A 137 -25.45 4.14 -1.60
CA PHE A 137 -24.21 3.46 -1.24
C PHE A 137 -23.60 2.72 -2.45
N ASP A 138 -24.41 2.02 -3.23
CA ASP A 138 -23.97 1.29 -4.42
C ASP A 138 -23.45 2.24 -5.51
N GLN A 139 -24.15 3.37 -5.71
CA GLN A 139 -23.74 4.41 -6.65
C GLN A 139 -22.46 5.14 -6.22
N PHE A 140 -22.20 5.28 -4.92
CA PHE A 140 -21.02 5.96 -4.39
C PHE A 140 -19.71 5.37 -4.92
N ARG A 141 -19.67 4.05 -5.18
CA ARG A 141 -18.52 3.40 -5.83
C ARG A 141 -18.42 3.71 -7.32
N SER A 142 -19.55 3.70 -8.04
CA SER A 142 -19.58 3.91 -9.50
C SER A 142 -19.13 5.32 -9.93
N ARG A 143 -19.43 6.35 -9.12
CA ARG A 143 -18.98 7.74 -9.39
C ARG A 143 -17.45 7.85 -9.35
N ARG A 144 -16.83 7.24 -8.36
CA ARG A 144 -15.37 7.27 -8.16
C ARG A 144 -14.59 6.63 -9.32
N ASP A 145 -15.15 5.60 -9.95
CA ASP A 145 -14.48 4.90 -11.05
C ASP A 145 -14.57 5.72 -12.36
N ARG A 146 -15.65 6.50 -12.53
CA ARG A 146 -15.84 7.41 -13.68
C ARG A 146 -14.99 8.67 -13.62
N ASP A 147 -14.69 9.19 -12.42
CA ASP A 147 -13.82 10.36 -12.24
C ASP A 147 -12.32 10.05 -12.46
N ARG A 148 -11.96 8.80 -12.79
CA ARG A 148 -10.58 8.34 -13.02
C ARG A 148 -10.29 7.98 -14.48
N GLU A 149 -11.30 8.04 -15.34
CA GLU A 149 -11.20 7.89 -16.81
C GLU A 149 -11.09 9.27 -17.47
#